data_AF-W9T6H0-F1
#
_entry.id   AF-W9T6H0-F1
#
_cell.length_a   1.000
_cell.length_b   1.000
_cell.length_c   1.000
_cell.angle_alpha   90.00
_cell.angle_beta   90.00
_cell.angle_gamma   90.00
#
_symmetry.space_group_name_H-M   'P 1'
#
loop_
_entity.id
_entity.type
_entity.pdbx_description
1 polymer ?
#
loop_
_entity_poly.entity_id
_entity_poly.type
_entity_poly.pdbx_seq_one_letter_code
_entity_poly.pdbx_strand_id
1 'polypeptide(L)'
;MKLEGSCHCQAVRFSLESAQPYPFMRCYCSICRKTAGGGGYAINLGGDYRTLQVEGREHIGVYQARLTDPQTGEVRISEGRRHFCRQCGSALWLWDPTWPELVHPHASAIDSELPVPPEHTHLMLGSKAGWVEPQVGARDRCFSEYPDESLAQWHQRLGLDGA
;
A
#
# COMPACT_ATOMS: atom_id res chain seq x y z
N MET A 1 -11.17 5.17 -11.94
CA MET A 1 -11.92 3.95 -11.57
C MET A 1 -12.42 4.01 -10.13
N LYS A 2 -13.67 3.62 -9.87
CA LYS A 2 -14.14 3.36 -8.50
C LYS A 2 -13.61 2.00 -8.04
N LEU A 3 -12.88 1.99 -6.93
CA LEU A 3 -12.41 0.77 -6.26
C LEU A 3 -13.35 0.44 -5.10
N GLU A 4 -13.73 -0.82 -5.01
CA GLU A 4 -14.49 -1.40 -3.91
C GLU A 4 -13.62 -2.44 -3.22
N GLY A 5 -13.67 -2.46 -1.89
CA GLY A 5 -12.82 -3.34 -1.09
C GLY A 5 -13.45 -3.71 0.24
N SER A 6 -12.96 -4.80 0.81
CA SER A 6 -13.47 -5.32 2.07
C SER A 6 -12.37 -6.04 2.86
N CYS A 7 -12.62 -6.17 4.17
CA CYS A 7 -11.84 -7.11 4.98
C CYS A 7 -12.32 -8.55 4.73
N HIS A 8 -11.49 -9.54 5.07
CA HIS A 8 -11.83 -10.96 4.85
C HIS A 8 -13.16 -11.40 5.50
N CYS A 9 -13.45 -10.92 6.72
CA CYS A 9 -14.71 -11.24 7.41
C CYS A 9 -15.90 -10.37 6.97
N GLN A 10 -15.71 -9.46 6.01
CA GLN A 10 -16.69 -8.50 5.49
C GLN A 10 -17.29 -7.51 6.50
N ALA A 11 -16.82 -7.52 7.76
CA ALA A 11 -17.24 -6.57 8.78
C ALA A 11 -16.88 -5.11 8.44
N VAL A 12 -15.87 -4.91 7.57
CA VAL A 12 -15.52 -3.62 7.00
C VAL A 12 -15.62 -3.71 5.49
N ARG A 13 -16.35 -2.77 4.89
CA ARG A 13 -16.42 -2.53 3.44
C ARG A 13 -16.09 -1.07 3.17
N PHE A 14 -15.43 -0.80 2.07
CA PHE A 14 -15.05 0.56 1.68
C PHE A 14 -15.05 0.74 0.17
N SER A 15 -15.15 1.99 -0.27
CA SER A 15 -14.96 2.35 -1.66
C SER A 15 -14.32 3.72 -1.81
N LEU A 16 -13.61 3.95 -2.91
CA LEU A 16 -12.97 5.23 -3.24
C LEU A 16 -12.71 5.36 -4.75
N GLU A 17 -12.55 6.59 -5.22
CA GLU A 17 -12.10 6.90 -6.58
C GLU A 17 -10.57 6.82 -6.68
N SER A 18 -10.08 6.15 -7.71
CA SER A 18 -8.66 6.04 -8.04
C SER A 18 -8.42 6.47 -9.47
N ALA A 19 -7.51 7.43 -9.66
CA ALA A 19 -6.96 7.77 -10.96
C ALA A 19 -5.85 6.78 -11.41
N GLN A 20 -5.39 5.93 -10.49
CA GLN A 20 -4.19 5.11 -10.63
C GLN A 20 -4.39 3.71 -10.01
N PRO A 21 -5.26 2.87 -10.62
CA PRO A 21 -5.68 1.60 -10.02
C PRO A 21 -4.67 0.45 -10.18
N TYR A 22 -3.48 0.68 -10.73
CA TYR A 22 -2.53 -0.41 -11.01
C TYR A 22 -1.77 -0.88 -9.75
N PRO A 23 -1.78 -2.18 -9.42
CA PRO A 23 -1.05 -2.77 -8.29
C PRO A 23 0.44 -2.99 -8.58
N PHE A 24 1.15 -1.95 -9.03
CA PHE A 24 2.54 -2.09 -9.52
C PHE A 24 3.61 -2.01 -8.43
N MET A 25 3.32 -1.34 -7.31
CA MET A 25 4.34 -0.95 -6.32
C MET A 25 4.47 -1.99 -5.19
N ARG A 26 5.59 -2.72 -5.16
CA ARG A 26 5.89 -3.80 -4.19
C ARG A 26 6.89 -3.32 -3.14
N CYS A 27 6.41 -3.02 -1.93
CA CYS A 27 7.24 -2.54 -0.83
C CYS A 27 7.73 -3.68 0.07
N TYR A 28 9.05 -3.84 0.17
CA TYR A 28 9.71 -4.93 0.90
C TYR A 28 10.12 -4.57 2.34
N CYS A 29 9.87 -3.33 2.78
CA CYS A 29 10.27 -2.90 4.11
C CYS A 29 9.62 -3.76 5.20
N SER A 30 10.27 -3.82 6.37
CA SER A 30 9.81 -4.64 7.48
C SER A 30 8.39 -4.29 7.93
N ILE A 31 8.00 -3.01 7.85
CA ILE A 31 6.68 -2.54 8.23
C ILE A 31 5.64 -3.10 7.25
N CYS A 32 5.75 -2.78 5.97
CA CYS A 32 4.79 -3.20 4.94
C CYS A 32 4.68 -4.72 4.85
N ARG A 33 5.82 -5.43 4.84
CA ARG A 33 5.83 -6.90 4.84
C ARG A 33 5.10 -7.47 6.06
N LYS A 34 5.36 -6.96 7.27
CA LYS A 34 4.76 -7.51 8.50
C LYS A 34 3.30 -7.13 8.68
N THR A 35 2.86 -5.97 8.20
CA THR A 35 1.48 -5.50 8.42
C THR A 35 0.52 -5.95 7.32
N ALA A 36 0.99 -6.18 6.10
CA ALA A 36 0.11 -6.41 4.95
C ALA A 36 0.68 -7.35 3.88
N GLY A 37 1.88 -7.92 4.08
CA GLY A 37 2.66 -8.54 3.00
C GLY A 37 3.21 -9.92 3.34
N GLY A 38 2.36 -10.88 3.70
CA GLY A 38 2.77 -12.23 4.08
C GLY A 38 3.62 -12.96 3.03
N GLY A 39 3.44 -12.64 1.75
CA GLY A 39 4.26 -13.14 0.63
C GLY A 39 5.65 -12.49 0.48
N GLY A 40 6.02 -11.56 1.37
CA GLY A 40 7.35 -10.93 1.38
C GLY A 40 7.35 -9.43 1.06
N TYR A 41 6.23 -8.89 0.58
CA TYR A 41 6.01 -7.46 0.30
C TYR A 41 4.53 -7.12 0.38
N ALA A 42 4.20 -5.84 0.57
CA ALA A 42 2.83 -5.35 0.42
C ALA A 42 2.71 -4.47 -0.84
N ILE A 43 1.50 -4.42 -1.39
CA ILE A 43 1.17 -3.57 -2.54
C ILE A 43 0.15 -2.55 -2.09
N ASN A 44 0.46 -1.27 -2.33
CA ASN A 44 -0.42 -0.15 -2.10
C ASN A 44 -0.85 0.44 -3.44
N LEU A 45 -2.11 0.83 -3.54
CA LEU A 45 -2.66 1.55 -4.68
C LEU A 45 -2.73 3.06 -4.38
N GLY A 46 -3.05 3.86 -5.40
CA GLY A 46 -3.40 5.27 -5.25
C GLY A 46 -4.91 5.46 -5.15
N GLY A 47 -5.35 6.47 -4.41
CA GLY A 47 -6.76 6.76 -4.22
C GLY A 47 -7.00 8.16 -3.66
N ASP A 48 -8.15 8.75 -3.98
CA ASP A 48 -8.57 10.05 -3.44
C ASP A 48 -9.29 9.86 -2.09
N TYR A 49 -8.64 10.27 -1.01
CA TYR A 49 -9.17 10.14 0.35
C TYR A 49 -10.50 10.86 0.54
N ARG A 50 -10.77 11.95 -0.20
CA ARG A 50 -12.01 12.72 -0.11
C ARG A 50 -13.23 11.93 -0.57
N THR A 51 -13.02 10.89 -1.36
CA THR A 51 -14.06 10.00 -1.89
C THR A 51 -14.23 8.71 -1.07
N LEU A 52 -13.41 8.52 -0.03
CA LEU A 52 -13.41 7.29 0.77
C LEU A 52 -14.71 7.16 1.58
N GLN A 53 -15.52 6.17 1.21
CA GLN A 53 -16.69 5.74 1.95
C GLN A 53 -16.38 4.44 2.69
N VAL A 54 -16.86 4.30 3.93
CA VAL A 54 -16.53 3.15 4.79
C VAL A 54 -17.74 2.75 5.63
N GLU A 55 -18.08 1.48 5.55
CA GLU A 55 -19.03 0.78 6.43
C GLU A 55 -18.28 -0.05 7.48
N GLY A 56 -18.84 -0.19 8.68
CA GLY A 56 -18.24 -0.96 9.77
C GLY A 56 -17.03 -0.31 10.44
N ARG A 57 -17.03 1.03 10.55
CA ARG A 57 -15.91 1.82 11.13
C ARG A 57 -15.55 1.40 12.55
N GLU A 58 -16.53 0.93 13.33
CA GLU A 58 -16.37 0.38 14.67
C GLU A 58 -15.45 -0.86 14.73
N HIS A 59 -15.27 -1.54 13.60
CA HIS A 59 -14.40 -2.70 13.48
C HIS A 59 -12.98 -2.34 13.02
N ILE A 60 -12.68 -1.06 12.79
CA ILE A 60 -11.38 -0.61 12.32
C ILE A 60 -10.45 -0.31 13.49
N GLY A 61 -9.24 -0.85 13.39
CA GLY A 61 -8.09 -0.51 14.22
C GLY A 61 -7.10 0.32 13.42
N VAL A 62 -6.33 1.16 14.11
CA VAL A 62 -5.29 1.99 13.50
C VAL A 62 -3.96 1.69 14.16
N TYR A 63 -2.95 1.37 13.36
CA TYR A 63 -1.58 1.14 13.79
C TYR A 63 -0.64 2.18 13.17
N GLN A 64 0.16 2.82 14.01
CA GLN A 64 1.28 3.67 13.60
C GLN A 64 2.58 2.95 13.96
N ALA A 65 3.46 2.80 12.96
CA ALA A 65 4.71 2.09 13.15
C ALA A 65 5.68 2.87 14.05
N ARG A 66 6.37 2.15 14.93
CA ARG A 66 7.52 2.69 15.68
C ARG A 66 8.75 2.60 14.80
N LEU A 67 9.41 3.73 14.59
CA LEU A 67 10.65 3.84 13.82
C LEU A 67 11.78 4.09 14.79
N THR A 68 12.79 3.21 14.77
CA THR A 68 14.01 3.38 15.57
C THR A 68 15.11 3.91 14.66
N ASP A 69 15.70 5.03 15.03
CA ASP A 69 16.90 5.53 14.37
C ASP A 69 18.08 4.56 14.66
N PRO A 70 18.74 4.02 13.62
CA PRO A 70 19.80 3.04 13.83
C PRO A 70 21.10 3.64 14.40
N GLN A 71 21.30 4.96 14.28
CA GLN A 71 22.49 5.66 14.78
C GLN A 71 22.29 6.14 16.22
N THR A 72 21.12 6.70 16.53
CA THR A 72 20.84 7.33 17.83
C THR A 72 20.04 6.43 18.77
N GLY A 73 19.35 5.41 18.25
CA GLY A 73 18.41 4.57 19.00
C GLY A 73 17.09 5.26 19.34
N GLU A 74 16.90 6.52 18.91
CA GLU A 74 15.68 7.27 19.19
C GLU A 74 14.47 6.61 18.53
N VAL A 75 13.37 6.53 19.26
CA VAL A 75 12.11 5.96 18.76
C VAL A 75 11.12 7.06 18.47
N ARG A 76 10.73 7.18 17.20
CA ARG A 76 9.65 8.05 16.75
C ARG A 76 8.45 7.26 16.25
N ILE A 77 7.27 7.86 16.30
CA ILE A 77 6.05 7.27 15.74
C ILE A 77 5.90 7.77 14.31
N SER A 78 5.63 6.86 13.37
CA SER A 78 5.30 7.19 11.98
C SER A 78 3.93 7.87 11.92
N GLU A 79 3.82 8.97 11.17
CA GLU A 79 2.53 9.61 10.89
C GLU A 79 1.59 8.70 10.09
N GLY A 80 2.14 7.80 9.28
CA GLY A 80 1.41 6.81 8.51
C GLY A 80 0.53 5.89 9.35
N ARG A 81 -0.78 6.07 9.21
CA ARG A 81 -1.86 5.35 9.90
C ARG A 81 -2.32 4.16 9.06
N ARG A 82 -2.01 2.96 9.53
CA ARG A 82 -2.40 1.69 8.87
C ARG A 82 -3.72 1.21 9.47
N HIS A 83 -4.74 1.20 8.64
CA HIS A 83 -6.09 0.79 9.02
C HIS A 83 -6.24 -0.71 8.75
N PHE A 84 -6.76 -1.43 9.75
CA PHE A 84 -6.95 -2.87 9.66
C PHE A 84 -8.27 -3.29 10.33
N CYS A 85 -8.82 -4.42 9.93
CA CYS A 85 -9.98 -5.00 10.61
C CYS A 85 -9.56 -5.63 11.94
N ARG A 86 -10.16 -5.19 13.05
CA ARG A 86 -9.90 -5.73 14.40
C ARG A 86 -10.42 -7.15 14.61
N GLN A 87 -11.33 -7.61 13.75
CA GLN A 87 -11.90 -8.95 13.84
C GLN A 87 -11.03 -10.00 13.14
N CYS A 88 -10.66 -9.76 11.88
CA CYS A 88 -9.93 -10.72 11.06
C CYS A 88 -8.47 -10.35 10.75
N GLY A 89 -8.01 -9.18 11.16
CA GLY A 89 -6.63 -8.72 10.94
C GLY A 89 -6.31 -8.25 9.52
N SER A 90 -7.27 -8.28 8.58
CA SER A 90 -7.04 -7.81 7.21
C SER A 90 -6.54 -6.36 7.21
N ALA A 91 -5.40 -6.11 6.57
CA ALA A 91 -4.91 -4.77 6.32
C ALA A 91 -5.73 -4.13 5.20
N LEU A 92 -6.22 -2.90 5.42
CA LEU A 92 -7.18 -2.26 4.53
C LEU A 92 -6.53 -1.14 3.71
N TRP A 93 -6.04 -0.10 4.39
CA TRP A 93 -5.35 1.01 3.73
C TRP A 93 -4.38 1.72 4.66
N LEU A 94 -3.43 2.44 4.07
CA LEU A 94 -2.60 3.44 4.72
C LEU A 94 -3.13 4.84 4.40
N TRP A 95 -3.14 5.71 5.39
CA TRP A 95 -3.37 7.15 5.23
C TRP A 95 -2.35 7.90 6.08
N ASP A 96 -1.83 9.01 5.58
CA ASP A 96 -0.85 9.83 6.29
C ASP A 96 -1.31 11.29 6.27
N PRO A 97 -1.36 11.98 7.44
CA PRO A 97 -1.81 13.37 7.50
C PRO A 97 -0.91 14.34 6.72
N THR A 98 0.31 13.95 6.35
CA THR A 98 1.22 14.74 5.53
C THR A 98 0.72 14.90 4.08
N TRP A 99 -0.08 13.94 3.61
CA TRP A 99 -0.73 13.95 2.29
C TRP A 99 -2.24 13.66 2.45
N PRO A 100 -3.00 14.61 3.03
CA PRO A 100 -4.36 14.36 3.50
C PRO A 100 -5.35 13.97 2.39
N GLU A 101 -5.05 14.33 1.15
CA GLU A 101 -5.82 13.99 -0.05
C GLU A 101 -5.59 12.57 -0.57
N LEU A 102 -4.52 11.90 -0.14
CA LEU A 102 -4.14 10.58 -0.63
C LEU A 102 -4.53 9.47 0.34
N VAL A 103 -5.08 8.39 -0.21
CA VAL A 103 -5.28 7.12 0.50
C VAL A 103 -4.66 5.98 -0.28
N HIS A 104 -4.07 5.03 0.46
CA HIS A 104 -3.31 3.93 -0.11
C HIS A 104 -3.93 2.58 0.28
N PRO A 105 -4.98 2.11 -0.40
CA PRO A 105 -5.56 0.82 -0.11
C PRO A 105 -4.59 -0.31 -0.48
N HIS A 106 -4.61 -1.37 0.32
CA HIS A 106 -3.85 -2.57 0.02
C HIS A 106 -4.54 -3.35 -1.09
N ALA A 107 -3.80 -3.77 -2.12
CA ALA A 107 -4.36 -4.54 -3.22
C ALA A 107 -5.06 -5.84 -2.75
N SER A 108 -4.58 -6.43 -1.65
CA SER A 108 -5.17 -7.62 -1.02
C SER A 108 -6.56 -7.40 -0.40
N ALA A 109 -7.00 -6.15 -0.26
CA ALA A 109 -8.30 -5.78 0.29
C ALA A 109 -9.24 -5.20 -0.76
N ILE A 110 -8.85 -5.18 -2.04
CA ILE A 110 -9.70 -4.72 -3.14
C ILE A 110 -10.47 -5.91 -3.72
N ASP A 111 -11.77 -5.74 -3.85
CA ASP A 111 -12.69 -6.71 -4.45
C ASP A 111 -12.94 -6.43 -5.94
N SER A 112 -12.78 -5.17 -6.38
CA SER A 112 -12.83 -4.80 -7.79
C SER A 112 -11.72 -5.48 -8.61
N GLU A 113 -11.99 -5.77 -9.88
CA GLU A 113 -10.97 -6.28 -10.79
C GLU A 113 -9.85 -5.24 -10.96
N LEU A 114 -8.62 -5.61 -10.62
CA LEU A 114 -7.46 -4.75 -10.77
C LEU A 114 -6.73 -5.06 -12.08
N PRO A 115 -6.29 -4.04 -12.84
CA PRO A 115 -5.55 -4.27 -14.07
C PRO A 115 -4.17 -4.89 -13.77
N VAL A 116 -3.65 -5.67 -14.71
CA VAL A 116 -2.31 -6.24 -14.60
C VAL A 116 -1.27 -5.15 -14.96
N PRO A 117 -0.31 -4.83 -14.06
CA PRO A 117 0.74 -3.86 -14.37
C PRO A 117 1.65 -4.39 -15.50
N PRO A 118 1.96 -3.57 -16.52
CA PRO A 118 2.95 -3.93 -17.54
C PRO A 118 4.40 -3.91 -17.02
N GLU A 119 4.60 -3.31 -15.84
CA GLU A 119 5.86 -3.12 -15.14
C GLU A 119 5.57 -3.12 -13.62
N HIS A 120 6.46 -3.65 -12.79
CA HIS A 120 6.42 -3.47 -11.34
C HIS A 120 7.57 -2.59 -10.85
N THR A 121 7.33 -1.90 -9.74
CA THR A 121 8.37 -1.21 -8.98
C THR A 121 8.62 -1.96 -7.67
N HIS A 122 9.84 -2.44 -7.47
CA HIS A 122 10.31 -3.07 -6.24
C HIS A 122 11.09 -2.05 -5.42
N LEU A 123 10.54 -1.62 -4.29
CA LEU A 123 11.15 -0.62 -3.42
C LEU A 123 11.49 -1.18 -2.03
N MET A 124 12.42 -0.52 -1.35
CA MET A 124 12.92 -0.93 -0.04
C MET A 124 13.59 -2.31 -0.05
N LEU A 125 14.19 -2.72 -1.17
CA LEU A 125 14.87 -4.02 -1.30
C LEU A 125 16.07 -4.15 -0.34
N GLY A 126 16.70 -3.04 0.05
CA GLY A 126 17.76 -3.04 1.07
C GLY A 126 17.27 -3.50 2.45
N SER A 127 15.97 -3.36 2.72
CA SER A 127 15.31 -3.81 3.95
C SER A 127 14.57 -5.15 3.82
N LYS A 128 14.71 -5.82 2.67
CA LYS A 128 14.05 -7.10 2.39
C LYS A 128 14.55 -8.19 3.36
N ALA A 129 13.65 -9.05 3.83
CA ALA A 129 14.07 -10.22 4.60
C ALA A 129 14.89 -11.21 3.75
N GLY A 130 15.81 -11.93 4.39
CA GLY A 130 16.70 -12.88 3.70
C GLY A 130 15.95 -13.98 2.93
N TRP A 131 14.82 -14.47 3.47
CA TRP A 131 14.01 -15.53 2.87
C TRP A 131 13.11 -15.06 1.72
N VAL A 132 12.95 -13.75 1.51
CA VAL A 132 12.09 -13.25 0.44
C VAL A 132 12.86 -13.29 -0.86
N GLU A 133 12.36 -14.00 -1.86
CA GLU A 133 12.93 -14.04 -3.21
C GLU A 133 12.10 -13.12 -4.13
N PRO A 134 12.61 -11.92 -4.52
CA PRO A 134 11.86 -11.03 -5.39
C PRO A 134 11.65 -11.63 -6.78
N GLN A 135 10.40 -11.72 -7.21
CA GLN A 135 10.04 -12.07 -8.59
C GLN A 135 10.15 -10.81 -9.45
N VAL A 136 11.32 -10.60 -10.05
CA VAL A 136 11.65 -9.42 -10.86
C VAL A 136 11.53 -9.77 -12.35
N GLY A 137 10.62 -9.11 -13.05
CA GLY A 137 10.47 -9.20 -14.49
C GLY A 137 11.49 -8.35 -15.25
N ALA A 138 11.63 -8.59 -16.55
CA ALA A 138 12.64 -7.92 -17.39
C ALA A 138 12.46 -6.39 -17.51
N ARG A 139 11.26 -5.88 -17.24
CA ARG A 139 10.96 -4.43 -17.28
C ARG A 139 10.89 -3.81 -15.89
N ASP A 140 10.87 -4.63 -14.85
CA ASP A 140 10.62 -4.16 -13.49
C ASP A 140 11.78 -3.29 -13.00
N ARG A 141 11.45 -2.26 -12.22
CA ARG A 141 12.44 -1.36 -11.62
C ARG A 141 12.72 -1.78 -10.18
N CYS A 142 13.99 -1.79 -9.78
CA CYS A 142 14.45 -2.24 -8.47
C CYS A 142 15.19 -1.12 -7.74
N PHE A 143 14.78 -0.84 -6.50
CA PHE A 143 15.35 0.21 -5.66
C PHE A 143 15.69 -0.36 -4.28
N SER A 144 16.89 -0.03 -3.78
CA SER A 144 17.28 -0.36 -2.40
C SER A 144 16.41 0.37 -1.38
N GLU A 145 15.99 1.60 -1.71
CA GLU A 145 15.14 2.49 -0.93
C GLU A 145 13.88 2.87 -1.73
N TYR A 146 13.42 4.13 -1.65
CA TYR A 146 12.30 4.65 -2.42
C TYR A 146 12.62 4.80 -3.92
N PRO A 147 11.62 4.70 -4.81
CA PRO A 147 11.78 4.96 -6.23
C PRO A 147 12.08 6.45 -6.50
N ASP A 148 12.63 6.72 -7.68
CA ASP A 148 12.89 8.05 -8.21
C ASP A 148 11.65 8.72 -8.84
N GLU A 149 10.53 8.01 -8.89
CA GLU A 149 9.26 8.51 -9.41
C GLU A 149 8.10 8.28 -8.43
N SER A 150 7.14 9.20 -8.45
CA SER A 150 5.87 9.05 -7.74
C SER A 150 4.94 8.08 -8.45
N LEU A 151 3.90 7.66 -7.73
CA LEU A 151 2.84 6.81 -8.27
C LEU A 151 2.17 7.42 -9.52
N ALA A 152 1.92 8.74 -9.53
CA ALA A 152 1.36 9.43 -10.68
C ALA A 152 2.35 9.49 -11.86
N GLN A 153 3.63 9.76 -11.61
CA GLN A 153 4.66 9.80 -12.66
C GLN A 153 4.87 8.43 -13.32
N TRP A 154 4.77 7.34 -12.56
CA TRP A 154 4.81 5.98 -13.12
C TRP A 154 3.67 5.73 -14.11
N HIS A 155 2.44 6.15 -13.76
CA HIS A 155 1.28 6.01 -14.66
C HIS A 155 1.44 6.87 -15.92
N GLN A 156 1.87 8.12 -15.75
CA GLN A 156 2.12 9.04 -16.86
C GLN A 156 3.19 8.51 -17.82
N ARG A 157 4.33 8.03 -17.31
CA ARG A 157 5.45 7.48 -18.11
C ARG A 157 5.01 6.31 -18.98
N LEU A 158 4.10 5.48 -18.48
CA LEU A 158 3.60 4.31 -19.17
C LEU A 158 2.32 4.56 -19.98
N GLY A 159 1.81 5.80 -19.98
CA GLY A 159 0.59 6.16 -20.71
C GLY A 159 -0.67 5.49 -20.14
N LEU A 160 -0.72 5.31 -18.82
CA LEU A 160 -1.80 4.60 -18.11
C LEU A 160 -2.79 5.56 -17.41
N ASP A 161 -2.66 6.88 -17.64
CA ASP A 161 -3.57 7.87 -17.06
C ASP A 161 -4.99 7.72 -17.62
N GLY A 162 -5.98 7.62 -16.74
CA GLY A 162 -7.40 7.57 -17.13
C GLY A 162 -7.96 6.18 -17.46
N ALA A 163 -7.23 5.10 -17.17
CA ALA A 163 -7.72 3.73 -17.21
C ALA A 163 -8.70 3.40 -16.07
#